data_AF-A0A3N9XK69-F1
#
_entry.id   AF-A0A3N9XK69-F1
#
_cell.length_a   1.000
_cell.length_b   1.000
_cell.length_c   1.000
_cell.angle_alpha   90.00
_cell.angle_beta   90.00
_cell.angle_gamma   90.00
#
_symmetry.space_group_name_H-M   'P 1'
#
loop_
_entity.id
_entity.type
_entity.pdbx_description
1 polymer ?
#
loop_
_entity_poly.entity_id
_entity_poly.type
_entity_poly.pdbx_seq_one_letter_code
_entity_poly.pdbx_strand_id
1 'polypeptide(L)'
;MRTRASVAAVLAALLLSAGLVGGGTAHADPNVNPCATTDGDPIMGTEGDDIIYGGGGPDEIYGLGGDDIIYGGGGVDTIHGGWGDDTIYGEGCGDFIAGGGGADLLAGLEGNDVLSGAHGADLLIGVAGDTVTGGTGGDTLEGGPGEDTCAEDDEVDLGAIFYSYVQTDAGSVNFYSC
;
A
#
# COMPACT_ATOMS: atom_id res chain seq x y z
N MET A 1 -12.92 25.64 -39.79
CA MET A 1 -13.02 24.41 -38.99
C MET A 1 -11.65 24.13 -38.40
N ARG A 2 -11.43 24.51 -37.14
CA ARG A 2 -10.26 24.07 -36.37
C ARG A 2 -10.76 22.97 -35.45
N THR A 3 -10.25 21.77 -35.69
CA THR A 3 -10.58 20.51 -35.03
C THR A 3 -10.34 20.64 -33.53
N ARG A 4 -11.34 20.20 -32.75
CA ARG A 4 -11.23 20.02 -31.31
C ARG A 4 -10.11 19.00 -31.05
N ALA A 5 -9.00 19.44 -30.47
CA ALA A 5 -8.05 18.53 -29.86
C ALA A 5 -8.74 17.99 -28.60
N SER A 6 -9.22 16.74 -28.69
CA SER A 6 -9.83 16.03 -27.58
C SER A 6 -8.86 15.95 -26.41
N VAL A 7 -9.40 16.12 -25.20
CA VAL A 7 -8.78 15.96 -23.87
C VAL A 7 -8.29 14.51 -23.61
N ALA A 8 -8.13 13.69 -24.65
CA ALA A 8 -7.79 12.27 -24.59
C ALA A 8 -6.30 11.98 -24.88
N ALA A 9 -5.44 13.01 -24.92
CA ALA A 9 -4.03 12.86 -25.30
C ALA A 9 -3.03 13.24 -24.19
N VAL A 10 -3.48 13.37 -22.94
CA VAL A 10 -2.58 13.66 -21.79
C VAL A 10 -2.21 12.38 -21.02
N LEU A 11 -2.88 11.24 -21.25
CA LEU A 11 -2.69 10.03 -20.45
C LEU A 11 -1.67 9.01 -21.01
N ALA A 12 -0.89 9.35 -22.06
CA ALA A 12 -0.02 8.38 -22.73
C ALA A 12 1.43 8.85 -22.94
N ALA A 13 1.87 9.92 -22.26
CA ALA A 13 3.21 10.49 -22.44
C ALA A 13 4.04 10.57 -21.13
N LEU A 14 3.70 9.76 -20.12
CA LEU A 14 4.42 9.68 -18.84
C LEU A 14 4.98 8.27 -18.59
N LEU A 15 5.51 7.60 -19.62
CA LEU A 15 5.99 6.21 -19.53
C LEU A 15 7.42 6.05 -20.09
N LEU A 16 8.25 7.10 -20.02
CA LEU A 16 9.64 7.01 -20.51
C LEU A 16 10.72 7.08 -19.42
N SER A 17 10.33 7.17 -18.14
CA SER A 17 11.23 7.01 -16.99
C SER A 17 10.89 5.79 -16.13
N ALA A 18 9.63 5.33 -16.12
CA ALA A 18 9.23 4.26 -15.23
C ALA A 18 9.86 2.90 -15.60
N GLY A 19 10.73 2.38 -14.74
CA GLY A 19 11.23 1.02 -14.85
C GLY A 19 10.09 0.06 -14.49
N LEU A 20 9.69 -0.78 -15.44
CA LEU A 20 8.82 -1.90 -15.11
C LEU A 20 9.70 -2.99 -14.52
N VAL A 21 9.54 -3.25 -13.23
CA VAL A 21 10.24 -4.32 -12.50
C VAL A 21 9.18 -5.34 -12.07
N GLY A 22 9.40 -6.64 -12.25
CA GLY A 22 8.38 -7.62 -11.89
C GLY A 22 8.94 -9.01 -11.69
N GLY A 23 8.44 -9.68 -10.66
CA GLY A 23 8.62 -11.09 -10.35
C GLY A 23 7.93 -11.99 -11.38
N GLY A 24 8.33 -13.25 -11.42
CA GLY A 24 7.86 -14.21 -12.41
C GLY A 24 6.34 -14.36 -12.38
N THR A 25 5.73 -14.70 -13.53
CA THR A 25 4.29 -14.90 -13.63
C THR A 25 3.85 -16.09 -12.76
N ALA A 26 3.50 -15.85 -11.51
CA ALA A 26 2.68 -16.79 -10.76
C ALA A 26 1.30 -16.78 -11.42
N HIS A 27 1.01 -17.88 -12.10
CA HIS A 27 -0.31 -18.13 -12.64
C HIS A 27 -1.28 -18.15 -11.45
N ALA A 28 -2.06 -17.08 -11.28
CA ALA A 28 -3.24 -17.07 -10.44
C ALA A 28 -4.22 -18.14 -10.96
N ASP A 29 -3.99 -19.41 -10.63
CA ASP A 29 -5.02 -20.43 -10.70
C ASP A 29 -6.07 -20.04 -9.66
N PRO A 30 -7.29 -19.66 -10.06
CA PRO A 30 -8.34 -19.24 -9.13
C PRO A 30 -8.79 -20.37 -8.19
N ASN A 31 -8.25 -21.58 -8.34
CA ASN A 31 -8.49 -22.72 -7.44
C ASN A 31 -7.34 -23.00 -6.46
N VAL A 32 -6.22 -22.27 -6.55
CA VAL A 32 -5.10 -22.39 -5.61
C VAL A 32 -5.25 -21.27 -4.58
N ASN A 33 -5.06 -21.61 -3.30
CA ASN A 33 -5.03 -20.62 -2.23
C ASN A 33 -3.86 -19.66 -2.51
N PRO A 34 -4.08 -18.35 -2.74
CA PRO A 34 -3.02 -17.39 -3.01
C PRO A 34 -2.00 -17.34 -1.85
N CYS A 35 -2.40 -17.67 -0.62
CA CYS A 35 -1.50 -17.75 0.55
C CYS A 35 -0.72 -19.07 0.64
N ALA A 36 -0.85 -19.98 -0.33
CA ALA A 36 -0.19 -21.29 -0.32
C ALA A 36 0.84 -21.45 -1.45
N THR A 37 1.07 -20.40 -2.23
CA THR A 37 2.18 -20.31 -3.18
C THR A 37 3.51 -20.27 -2.39
N THR A 38 4.57 -20.83 -2.96
CA THR A 38 5.90 -20.91 -2.30
C THR A 38 7.01 -20.28 -3.12
N ASP A 39 6.68 -19.77 -4.30
CA ASP A 39 7.66 -19.24 -5.26
C ASP A 39 7.87 -17.76 -4.98
N GLY A 40 8.53 -17.44 -3.87
CA GLY A 40 8.88 -16.07 -3.50
C GLY A 40 10.06 -15.54 -4.30
N ASP A 41 9.95 -14.31 -4.79
CA ASP A 41 10.96 -13.61 -5.58
C ASP A 41 11.54 -12.40 -4.81
N PRO A 42 12.88 -12.22 -4.79
CA PRO A 42 13.47 -10.96 -4.39
C PRO A 42 13.40 -9.98 -5.57
N ILE A 43 12.75 -8.84 -5.36
CA ILE A 43 12.52 -7.81 -6.36
C ILE A 43 13.09 -6.49 -5.87
N MET A 44 13.94 -5.88 -6.69
CA MET A 44 14.48 -4.55 -6.40
C MET A 44 14.23 -3.62 -7.57
N GLY A 45 13.61 -2.47 -7.25
CA GLY A 45 13.47 -1.30 -8.09
C GLY A 45 14.79 -0.57 -8.30
N THR A 46 14.68 0.72 -8.57
CA THR A 46 15.73 1.63 -8.96
C THR A 46 15.68 2.90 -8.13
N GLU A 47 16.51 3.88 -8.44
CA GLU A 47 16.51 5.17 -7.72
C GLU A 47 15.56 6.20 -8.38
N GLY A 48 14.64 5.75 -9.22
CA GLY A 48 13.58 6.57 -9.76
C GLY A 48 12.29 5.78 -9.90
N ASP A 49 11.21 6.48 -10.21
CA ASP A 49 9.84 5.96 -10.20
C ASP A 49 9.72 4.62 -10.92
N ASP A 50 9.26 3.58 -10.23
CA ASP A 50 9.08 2.24 -10.75
C ASP A 50 7.62 1.77 -10.66
N ILE A 51 7.28 0.79 -11.49
CA ILE A 51 6.06 0.00 -11.32
C ILE A 51 6.49 -1.43 -11.05
N ILE A 52 6.15 -1.94 -9.87
CA ILE A 52 6.62 -3.21 -9.34
C ILE A 52 5.46 -4.18 -9.12
N TYR A 53 5.64 -5.43 -9.57
CA TYR A 53 4.69 -6.53 -9.36
C TYR A 53 5.40 -7.72 -8.71
N GLY A 54 5.00 -8.12 -7.50
CA GLY A 54 5.47 -9.33 -6.82
C GLY A 54 4.94 -10.58 -7.51
N GLY A 55 3.61 -10.65 -7.63
CA GLY A 55 2.93 -11.68 -8.39
C GLY A 55 2.33 -12.71 -7.47
N GLY A 56 3.01 -13.82 -7.22
CA GLY A 56 2.46 -14.79 -6.29
C GLY A 56 3.53 -15.69 -5.70
N GLY A 57 3.43 -15.90 -4.40
CA GLY A 57 4.53 -16.38 -3.57
C GLY A 57 4.82 -15.32 -2.52
N PRO A 58 5.51 -15.67 -1.42
CA PRO A 58 5.96 -14.68 -0.45
C PRO A 58 7.16 -13.90 -1.02
N ASP A 59 6.92 -12.70 -1.52
CA ASP A 59 7.90 -11.86 -2.21
C ASP A 59 8.64 -10.91 -1.25
N GLU A 60 9.86 -10.53 -1.61
CA GLU A 60 10.64 -9.51 -0.89
C GLU A 60 10.91 -8.34 -1.85
N ILE A 61 10.20 -7.23 -1.68
CA ILE A 61 10.12 -6.13 -2.65
C ILE A 61 10.71 -4.84 -2.07
N TYR A 62 11.61 -4.20 -2.82
CA TYR A 62 12.19 -2.90 -2.49
C TYR A 62 12.04 -1.93 -3.65
N GLY A 63 11.33 -0.81 -3.47
CA GLY A 63 11.23 0.29 -4.45
C GLY A 63 12.52 1.11 -4.55
N LEU A 64 13.12 1.41 -3.38
CA LEU A 64 14.35 2.17 -3.15
C LEU A 64 14.15 3.70 -3.17
N GLY A 65 14.09 4.33 -4.33
CA GLY A 65 13.96 5.78 -4.42
C GLY A 65 13.15 6.19 -5.64
N GLY A 66 12.45 7.32 -5.57
CA GLY A 66 11.49 7.72 -6.59
C GLY A 66 10.06 7.49 -6.10
N ASP A 67 9.07 7.93 -6.88
CA ASP A 67 7.66 7.75 -6.52
C ASP A 67 7.16 6.43 -7.13
N ASP A 68 7.11 5.36 -6.34
CA ASP A 68 6.89 4.00 -6.84
C ASP A 68 5.42 3.56 -6.77
N ILE A 69 5.04 2.62 -7.65
CA ILE A 69 3.77 1.89 -7.57
C ILE A 69 4.07 0.40 -7.39
N ILE A 70 3.71 -0.17 -6.25
CA ILE A 70 4.03 -1.56 -5.89
C ILE A 70 2.76 -2.37 -5.66
N TYR A 71 2.70 -3.55 -6.28
CA TYR A 71 1.67 -4.56 -6.06
C TYR A 71 2.33 -5.84 -5.53
N GLY A 72 2.02 -6.24 -4.29
CA GLY A 72 2.53 -7.47 -3.66
C GLY A 72 2.05 -8.71 -4.40
N GLY A 73 0.73 -8.89 -4.45
CA GLY A 73 0.14 -10.01 -5.17
C GLY A 73 -0.48 -11.01 -4.21
N GLY A 74 -0.27 -12.30 -4.47
CA GLY A 74 -0.74 -13.34 -3.56
C GLY A 74 0.40 -13.98 -2.80
N GLY A 75 0.44 -13.86 -1.49
CA GLY A 75 1.56 -14.39 -0.72
C GLY A 75 1.67 -13.65 0.60
N VAL A 76 2.61 -14.03 1.46
CA VAL A 76 2.92 -13.17 2.61
C VAL A 76 4.15 -12.39 2.23
N ASP A 77 3.94 -11.16 1.79
CA ASP A 77 4.97 -10.33 1.18
C ASP A 77 5.65 -9.43 2.21
N THR A 78 6.88 -9.05 1.91
CA THR A 78 7.60 -7.98 2.62
C THR A 78 7.93 -6.89 1.62
N ILE A 79 7.32 -5.72 1.79
CA ILE A 79 7.36 -4.62 0.84
C ILE A 79 7.92 -3.37 1.50
N HIS A 80 8.92 -2.77 0.86
CA HIS A 80 9.53 -1.51 1.25
C HIS A 80 9.43 -0.53 0.07
N GLY A 81 8.71 0.59 0.23
CA GLY A 81 8.64 1.67 -0.75
C GLY A 81 10.01 2.33 -0.92
N GLY A 82 10.48 3.01 0.11
CA GLY A 82 11.81 3.60 0.14
C GLY A 82 11.74 5.11 0.34
N TRP A 83 12.35 5.88 -0.54
CA TRP A 83 12.28 7.34 -0.53
C TRP A 83 11.44 7.84 -1.70
N GLY A 84 10.47 8.70 -1.45
CA GLY A 84 9.57 9.23 -2.47
C GLY A 84 8.13 9.05 -2.02
N ASP A 85 7.19 9.58 -2.80
CA ASP A 85 5.77 9.45 -2.48
C ASP A 85 5.25 8.15 -3.12
N ASP A 86 5.24 7.06 -2.33
CA ASP A 86 4.97 5.71 -2.84
C ASP A 86 3.49 5.32 -2.78
N THR A 87 3.06 4.44 -3.69
CA THR A 87 1.73 3.81 -3.66
C THR A 87 1.88 2.30 -3.61
N ILE A 88 1.50 1.68 -2.48
CA ILE A 88 1.74 0.27 -2.20
C ILE A 88 0.43 -0.47 -1.90
N TYR A 89 0.22 -1.58 -2.59
CA TYR A 89 -0.87 -2.52 -2.38
C TYR A 89 -0.30 -3.89 -1.98
N GLY A 90 -0.59 -4.38 -0.77
CA GLY A 90 -0.22 -5.74 -0.34
C GLY A 90 -0.97 -6.81 -1.15
N GLU A 91 -2.28 -6.57 -1.31
CA GLU A 91 -3.23 -7.45 -2.00
C GLU A 91 -3.66 -8.64 -1.14
N GLY A 92 -3.18 -9.85 -1.39
CA GLY A 92 -3.71 -11.05 -0.76
C GLY A 92 -2.83 -11.56 0.37
N CYS A 93 -3.46 -12.00 1.45
CA CYS A 93 -2.84 -12.55 2.67
C CYS A 93 -2.27 -11.48 3.60
N GLY A 94 -1.53 -11.88 4.65
CA GLY A 94 -1.07 -10.95 5.69
C GLY A 94 0.35 -10.47 5.44
N ASP A 95 0.47 -9.26 4.94
CA ASP A 95 1.71 -8.67 4.43
C ASP A 95 2.41 -7.76 5.45
N PHE A 96 3.70 -7.50 5.21
CA PHE A 96 4.48 -6.50 5.92
C PHE A 96 4.82 -5.36 4.95
N ILE A 97 4.27 -4.17 5.19
CA ILE A 97 4.38 -3.04 4.27
C ILE A 97 4.95 -1.83 5.00
N ALA A 98 6.06 -1.29 4.48
CA ALA A 98 6.67 -0.05 4.95
C ALA A 98 6.78 0.96 3.79
N GLY A 99 6.20 2.15 3.97
CA GLY A 99 6.21 3.23 2.99
C GLY A 99 7.62 3.82 2.88
N GLY A 100 8.10 4.36 3.99
CA GLY A 100 9.48 4.78 4.14
C GLY A 100 9.56 6.27 4.37
N GLY A 101 10.05 7.03 3.40
CA GLY A 101 10.16 8.48 3.52
C GLY A 101 9.50 9.20 2.37
N GLY A 102 8.45 9.95 2.63
CA GLY A 102 7.63 10.63 1.63
C GLY A 102 6.18 10.65 2.09
N ALA A 103 5.26 11.16 1.26
CA ALA A 103 3.84 11.06 1.56
C ALA A 103 3.27 9.81 0.87
N ASP A 104 3.17 8.72 1.63
CA ASP A 104 2.89 7.40 1.07
C ASP A 104 1.39 7.05 1.12
N LEU A 105 0.95 6.20 0.19
CA LEU A 105 -0.34 5.51 0.26
C LEU A 105 -0.08 4.02 0.42
N LEU A 106 -0.49 3.46 1.56
CA LEU A 106 -0.37 2.02 1.84
C LEU A 106 -1.75 1.40 1.99
N ALA A 107 -2.00 0.30 1.28
CA ALA A 107 -3.21 -0.49 1.42
C ALA A 107 -2.88 -1.98 1.58
N GLY A 108 -3.18 -2.55 2.75
CA GLY A 108 -2.98 -3.98 3.03
C GLY A 108 -3.89 -4.87 2.20
N LEU A 109 -5.19 -4.51 2.17
CA LEU A 109 -6.27 -5.20 1.45
C LEU A 109 -6.75 -6.50 2.12
N GLU A 110 -6.47 -7.69 1.59
CA GLU A 110 -7.06 -8.94 2.10
C GLU A 110 -6.13 -9.65 3.07
N GLY A 111 -6.21 -9.40 4.36
CA GLY A 111 -5.41 -10.18 5.30
C GLY A 111 -5.41 -9.61 6.68
N ASN A 112 -4.40 -10.02 7.45
CA ASN A 112 -4.02 -9.33 8.67
C ASN A 112 -2.63 -8.76 8.42
N ASP A 113 -2.57 -7.50 8.06
CA ASP A 113 -1.40 -6.82 7.56
C ASP A 113 -0.69 -6.03 8.66
N VAL A 114 0.59 -5.73 8.43
CA VAL A 114 1.35 -4.77 9.24
C VAL A 114 1.78 -3.63 8.32
N LEU A 115 1.15 -2.47 8.50
CA LEU A 115 1.40 -1.26 7.71
C LEU A 115 2.18 -0.23 8.54
N SER A 116 3.23 0.35 7.95
CA SER A 116 4.01 1.44 8.55
C SER A 116 4.26 2.55 7.53
N GLY A 117 3.83 3.78 7.81
CA GLY A 117 4.13 4.96 6.98
C GLY A 117 5.59 5.41 7.16
N ALA A 118 6.05 5.37 8.42
CA ALA A 118 7.38 5.77 8.87
C ALA A 118 7.60 7.29 8.85
N HIS A 119 8.02 7.91 7.74
CA HIS A 119 8.29 9.35 7.70
C HIS A 119 7.46 10.05 6.63
N GLY A 120 6.59 10.96 7.03
CA GLY A 120 5.94 11.87 6.09
C GLY A 120 4.52 12.17 6.48
N ALA A 121 3.62 12.21 5.50
CA ALA A 121 2.21 12.46 5.76
C ALA A 121 1.44 11.42 4.98
N ASP A 122 1.21 10.29 5.64
CA ASP A 122 0.88 9.04 4.98
C ASP A 122 -0.62 8.78 5.03
N LEU A 123 -1.12 7.98 4.09
CA LEU A 123 -2.47 7.44 4.09
C LEU A 123 -2.37 5.92 4.16
N LEU A 124 -2.75 5.36 5.31
CA LEU A 124 -2.70 3.92 5.55
C LEU A 124 -4.12 3.38 5.61
N ILE A 125 -4.42 2.40 4.76
CA ILE A 125 -5.73 1.77 4.61
C ILE A 125 -5.59 0.29 4.91
N GLY A 126 -6.02 -0.11 6.10
CA GLY A 126 -6.15 -1.49 6.51
C GLY A 126 -7.57 -2.04 6.39
N VAL A 127 -7.71 -3.31 6.74
CA VAL A 127 -8.96 -4.02 6.99
C VAL A 127 -8.92 -4.69 8.37
N ALA A 128 -9.95 -5.49 8.65
CA ALA A 128 -10.13 -6.20 9.92
C ALA A 128 -8.90 -7.01 10.35
N GLY A 129 -8.30 -6.63 11.48
CA GLY A 129 -7.21 -7.39 12.11
C GLY A 129 -5.82 -6.88 11.78
N ASP A 130 -5.72 -5.74 11.08
CA ASP A 130 -4.46 -5.12 10.70
C ASP A 130 -3.81 -4.38 11.88
N THR A 131 -2.49 -4.26 11.77
CA THR A 131 -1.67 -3.40 12.62
C THR A 131 -1.14 -2.23 11.78
N VAL A 132 -1.55 -1.01 12.10
CA VAL A 132 -1.29 0.17 11.27
C VAL A 132 -0.54 1.24 12.08
N THR A 133 0.64 1.66 11.63
CA THR A 133 1.45 2.70 12.31
C THR A 133 1.75 3.84 11.36
N GLY A 134 1.30 5.06 11.66
CA GLY A 134 1.59 6.24 10.82
C GLY A 134 3.09 6.54 10.84
N GLY A 135 3.60 6.85 12.03
CA GLY A 135 5.01 7.16 12.24
C GLY A 135 5.17 8.63 12.56
N THR A 136 6.12 9.31 11.90
CA THR A 136 6.31 10.74 12.07
C THR A 136 5.59 11.51 10.98
N GLY A 137 4.79 12.48 11.40
CA GLY A 137 4.16 13.48 10.54
C GLY A 137 2.66 13.24 10.39
N GLY A 138 2.06 13.91 9.41
CA GLY A 138 0.62 14.18 9.37
C GLY A 138 -0.22 13.03 8.81
N ASP A 139 -0.36 11.95 9.58
CA ASP A 139 -0.84 10.67 9.03
C ASP A 139 -2.36 10.48 9.07
N THR A 140 -2.89 9.77 8.08
CA THR A 140 -4.30 9.40 7.98
C THR A 140 -4.42 7.89 8.03
N LEU A 141 -4.92 7.35 9.14
CA LEU A 141 -5.09 5.90 9.29
C LEU A 141 -6.58 5.52 9.18
N GLU A 142 -6.88 4.59 8.29
CA GLU A 142 -8.18 3.96 8.08
C GLU A 142 -8.05 2.44 8.27
N GLY A 143 -8.34 1.93 9.47
CA GLY A 143 -8.29 0.47 9.75
C GLY A 143 -9.41 -0.35 9.12
N GLY A 144 -10.39 0.30 8.48
CA GLY A 144 -11.54 -0.40 7.90
C GLY A 144 -12.50 -0.96 8.96
N PRO A 145 -13.39 -1.91 8.58
CA PRO A 145 -14.31 -2.53 9.52
C PRO A 145 -13.64 -3.69 10.26
N GLY A 146 -13.55 -3.65 11.58
CA GLY A 146 -12.91 -4.74 12.33
C GLY A 146 -12.44 -4.33 13.71
N GLU A 147 -11.63 -5.18 14.34
CA GLU A 147 -10.86 -4.84 15.55
C GLU A 147 -9.41 -4.71 15.13
N ASP A 148 -8.91 -3.47 15.08
CA ASP A 148 -7.62 -3.13 14.50
C ASP A 148 -6.68 -2.53 15.56
N THR A 149 -5.37 -2.67 15.37
CA THR A 149 -4.37 -2.05 16.25
C THR A 149 -3.68 -0.92 15.50
N CYS A 150 -3.80 0.30 15.97
CA CYS A 150 -3.06 1.42 15.40
C CYS A 150 -2.33 2.26 16.43
N ALA A 151 -1.18 2.78 16.01
CA ALA A 151 -0.28 3.54 16.86
C ALA A 151 0.31 4.73 16.09
N GLU A 152 0.50 5.82 16.80
CA GLU A 152 1.40 6.92 16.42
C GLU A 152 2.67 6.83 17.27
N ASP A 153 3.76 7.46 16.85
CA ASP A 153 4.98 7.57 17.65
C ASP A 153 4.84 8.56 18.83
N ASP A 154 5.86 8.59 19.71
CA ASP A 154 5.89 9.35 20.97
C ASP A 154 5.90 10.89 20.80
N GLU A 155 6.00 11.43 19.58
CA GLU A 155 5.90 12.86 19.30
C GLU A 155 4.48 13.23 18.85
N VAL A 156 3.86 14.19 19.53
CA VAL A 156 2.48 14.60 19.27
C VAL A 156 2.36 15.16 17.85
N ASP A 157 1.89 14.36 16.90
CA ASP A 157 1.50 14.87 15.60
C ASP A 157 0.13 15.56 15.69
N LEU A 158 0.12 16.86 15.39
CA LEU A 158 -1.07 17.71 15.48
C LEU A 158 -1.92 17.67 14.19
N GLY A 159 -1.56 16.81 13.22
CA GLY A 159 -2.14 16.71 11.90
C GLY A 159 -2.84 15.39 11.59
N ALA A 160 -2.63 14.34 12.39
CA ALA A 160 -3.17 13.03 12.10
C ALA A 160 -4.72 13.00 12.08
N ILE A 161 -5.29 12.46 11.00
CA ILE A 161 -6.74 12.35 10.78
C ILE A 161 -7.12 10.87 10.70
N PHE A 162 -7.78 10.35 11.73
CA PHE A 162 -8.26 8.97 11.73
C PHE A 162 -9.66 8.88 11.10
N TYR A 163 -9.82 8.05 10.06
CA TYR A 163 -11.14 7.70 9.49
C TYR A 163 -11.55 6.30 9.96
N SER A 164 -12.79 6.16 10.45
CA SER A 164 -13.34 4.91 11.01
C SER A 164 -14.71 4.62 10.41
N TYR A 165 -14.96 3.37 10.01
CA TYR A 165 -16.24 2.94 9.44
C TYR A 165 -16.89 1.84 10.29
N VAL A 166 -17.95 2.19 11.03
CA VAL A 166 -18.81 1.20 11.72
C VAL A 166 -20.23 1.28 11.16
N GLN A 167 -20.71 0.17 10.58
CA GLN A 167 -22.12 0.02 10.24
C GLN A 167 -22.89 -0.46 11.49
N THR A 168 -23.89 0.31 11.94
CA THR A 168 -24.88 -0.16 12.93
C THR A 168 -26.30 0.03 12.38
N ASP A 169 -27.21 -0.91 12.67
CA ASP A 169 -28.60 -0.94 12.18
C ASP A 169 -29.48 0.25 12.63
N ALA A 170 -28.98 1.19 13.44
CA ALA A 170 -29.83 2.16 14.15
C ALA A 170 -29.39 3.64 14.09
N GLY A 171 -28.35 3.99 13.34
CA GLY A 171 -28.00 5.39 13.09
C GLY A 171 -27.35 6.14 14.27
N SER A 172 -26.08 6.50 14.06
CA SER A 172 -25.24 7.52 14.73
C SER A 172 -24.89 7.35 16.23
N VAL A 173 -23.59 7.19 16.52
CA VAL A 173 -22.62 8.03 17.30
C VAL A 173 -21.62 7.15 18.11
N ASN A 174 -20.33 7.57 18.16
CA ASN A 174 -19.22 7.28 19.13
C ASN A 174 -18.10 6.32 18.61
N PHE A 175 -16.83 6.74 18.45
CA PHE A 175 -15.66 6.99 19.37
C PHE A 175 -14.76 5.75 19.60
N TYR A 176 -13.58 5.78 18.94
CA TYR A 176 -12.30 5.03 19.01
C TYR A 176 -12.27 3.52 19.34
N SER A 177 -11.62 2.73 18.48
CA SER A 177 -10.32 2.12 18.81
C SER A 177 -9.59 1.70 17.51
N CYS A 178 -8.29 1.86 17.33
CA CYS A 178 -7.24 2.39 18.22
C CYS A 178 -7.59 3.69 18.98
#